data_AF-A0A091AGC8-F1
#
_entry.id   AF-A0A091AGC8-F1
#
_cell.length_a   1.000
_cell.length_b   1.000
_cell.length_c   1.000
_cell.angle_alpha   90.00
_cell.angle_beta   90.00
_cell.angle_gamma   90.00
#
_symmetry.space_group_name_H-M   'P 1'
#
loop_
_entity.id
_entity.type
_entity.pdbx_description
1 polymer ?
#
loop_
_entity_poly.entity_id
_entity_poly.type
_entity_poly.pdbx_seq_one_letter_code
_entity_poly.pdbx_strand_id
1 'polypeptide(L)' 'PEEVAAIGDDLNDYRLLQWVAQGYTPHDGSEYVKACAHVLERRGGDACVREMIEKVIRSNGEEEKFLDQWL' A
#
# COMPACT_ATOMS: atom_id res chain seq x y z
N PRO A 1 14.22 6.69 -1.91
CA PRO A 1 12.80 6.25 -2.09
C PRO A 1 12.64 4.74 -2.34
N GLU A 2 13.74 4.08 -2.69
CA GLU A 2 13.85 2.71 -3.20
C GLU A 2 13.42 1.66 -2.18
N GLU A 3 13.52 1.98 -0.88
CA GLU A 3 13.13 1.12 0.24
C GLU A 3 11.92 1.65 1.01
N VAL A 4 11.12 2.51 0.38
CA VAL A 4 9.96 3.15 1.01
C VAL A 4 8.67 2.67 0.38
N ALA A 5 7.70 2.33 1.23
CA ALA A 5 6.30 2.14 0.85
C ALA A 5 5.46 3.28 1.45
N ALA A 6 4.47 3.77 0.71
CA ALA A 6 3.54 4.79 1.19
C ALA A 6 2.12 4.50 0.70
N ILE A 7 1.13 4.99 1.44
CA ILE A 7 -0.28 4.92 1.08
C ILE A 7 -0.91 6.31 1.22
N GLY A 8 -1.75 6.67 0.27
CA GLY A 8 -2.50 7.93 0.25
C GLY A 8 -3.71 7.83 -0.68
N ASP A 9 -4.66 8.75 -0.53
CA ASP A 9 -5.97 8.67 -1.16
C ASP A 9 -6.31 9.88 -2.03
N ASP A 10 -5.63 11.02 -1.90
CA ASP A 10 -5.97 12.23 -2.64
C ASP A 10 -4.75 12.96 -3.24
N LEU A 11 -5.01 14.06 -3.96
CA LEU A 11 -4.02 14.79 -4.76
C LEU A 11 -2.81 15.30 -3.97
N ASN A 12 -2.96 15.57 -2.67
CA ASN A 12 -1.81 15.93 -1.81
C ASN A 12 -0.77 14.80 -1.73
N ASP A 13 -1.19 13.55 -1.94
CA ASP A 13 -0.32 12.38 -1.86
C ASP A 13 0.28 12.00 -3.22
N TYR A 14 -0.25 12.54 -4.32
CA TYR A 14 0.13 12.18 -5.69
C TYR A 14 1.65 12.17 -5.90
N ARG A 15 2.34 13.25 -5.49
CA ARG A 15 3.79 13.35 -5.65
C ARG A 15 4.57 12.38 -4.76
N LEU A 16 4.06 12.09 -3.56
CA LEU A 16 4.66 11.11 -2.66
C LEU A 16 4.57 9.71 -3.26
N LEU A 17 3.36 9.34 -3.72
CA LEU A 17 3.08 8.00 -4.25
C LEU A 17 3.83 7.72 -5.56
N GLN A 18 4.05 8.73 -6.39
CA GLN A 18 4.93 8.61 -7.56
C GLN A 18 6.42 8.51 -7.22
N TRP A 19 6.84 9.00 -6.05
CA TRP A 19 8.24 9.11 -5.68
C TRP A 19 8.76 7.85 -4.98
N VAL A 20 7.93 7.18 -4.18
CA VAL A 20 8.33 5.98 -3.42
C VAL A 20 8.37 4.73 -4.30
N ALA A 21 9.11 3.71 -3.86
CA ALA A 21 9.19 2.44 -4.58
C ALA A 21 7.86 1.69 -4.64
N GLN A 22 7.08 1.76 -3.55
CA GLN A 22 5.79 1.07 -3.44
C GLN A 22 4.71 2.05 -2.98
N GLY A 23 4.06 2.71 -3.94
CA GLY A 23 2.92 3.58 -3.69
C GLY A 23 1.61 2.78 -3.74
N TYR A 24 0.74 2.95 -2.74
CA TYR A 24 -0.57 2.32 -2.66
C TYR A 24 -1.68 3.36 -2.52
N THR A 25 -2.88 3.01 -2.96
CA THR A 25 -4.09 3.82 -2.72
C THR A 25 -5.29 2.93 -2.41
N PRO A 26 -6.21 3.35 -1.53
CA PRO A 26 -7.43 2.60 -1.26
C PRO A 26 -8.33 2.47 -2.49
N HIS A 27 -9.25 1.50 -2.47
CA HIS A 27 -10.23 1.33 -3.54
C HIS A 27 -11.09 2.58 -3.78
N ASP A 28 -11.37 3.36 -2.75
CA ASP A 28 -12.12 4.61 -2.81
C ASP A 28 -11.24 5.87 -2.82
N GLY A 29 -9.95 5.73 -3.12
CA GLY A 29 -9.07 6.85 -3.41
C GLY A 29 -9.45 7.60 -4.70
N SER A 30 -8.92 8.81 -4.84
CA SER A 30 -9.09 9.69 -5.99
C SER A 30 -8.57 9.05 -7.28
N GLU A 31 -9.32 9.18 -8.37
CA GLU A 31 -8.98 8.58 -9.68
C GLU A 31 -7.61 9.05 -10.21
N TYR A 32 -7.21 10.28 -9.88
CA TYR A 32 -5.89 10.81 -10.24
C TYR A 32 -4.75 10.05 -9.56
N VAL A 33 -4.96 9.58 -8.34
CA VAL A 33 -3.96 8.89 -7.54
C VAL A 33 -3.93 7.40 -7.90
N LYS A 34 -5.09 6.81 -8.20
CA LYS A 34 -5.19 5.44 -8.76
C LYS A 34 -4.41 5.27 -10.05
N ALA A 35 -4.25 6.33 -10.85
CA ALA A 35 -3.47 6.29 -12.07
C ALA A 35 -1.96 6.10 -11.85
N CYS A 36 -1.45 6.35 -10.63
CA CYS A 36 -0.01 6.32 -10.33
C CYS A 36 0.40 5.45 -9.14
N ALA A 37 -0.55 4.79 -8.46
CA ALA A 37 -0.32 3.93 -7.30
C ALA A 37 -1.00 2.55 -7.47
N HIS A 38 -0.56 1.56 -6.69
CA HIS A 38 -1.22 0.26 -6.63
C HIS A 38 -2.55 0.39 -5.89
N VAL A 39 -3.64 0.16 -6.61
CA VAL A 39 -5.00 0.19 -6.02
C VAL A 39 -5.22 -1.07 -5.20
N LEU A 40 -5.59 -0.88 -3.94
CA LEU A 40 -5.96 -1.94 -3.01
C LEU A 40 -7.43 -2.33 -3.20
N GLU A 41 -7.78 -3.56 -2.81
CA GLU A 41 -9.15 -4.06 -2.92
C GLU A 41 -10.07 -3.39 -1.89
N ARG A 42 -9.51 -3.06 -0.72
CA ARG A 42 -10.22 -2.49 0.41
C ARG A 42 -10.28 -0.97 0.38
N ARG A 43 -11.35 -0.43 0.97
CA ARG A 43 -11.60 1.00 1.15
C ARG A 43 -10.84 1.58 2.33
N GLY A 44 -10.61 2.89 2.34
CA GLY A 44 -10.07 3.61 3.48
C GLY A 44 -10.88 3.31 4.75
N GLY A 45 -10.21 2.92 5.83
CA GLY A 45 -10.86 2.50 7.09
C GLY A 45 -11.46 1.08 7.10
N ASP A 46 -11.50 0.36 5.97
CA ASP A 46 -11.95 -1.05 5.87
C ASP A 46 -10.77 -2.00 5.78
N ALA A 47 -9.88 -2.01 6.78
CA ALA A 47 -8.68 -2.86 6.80
C ALA A 47 -7.71 -2.67 5.61
N CYS A 48 -7.82 -1.57 4.85
CA CYS A 48 -6.96 -1.28 3.70
C CYS A 48 -5.47 -1.18 4.06
N VAL A 49 -5.12 -0.57 5.20
CA VAL A 49 -3.73 -0.56 5.69
C VAL A 49 -3.25 -1.98 6.04
N ARG A 50 -4.14 -2.83 6.60
CA ARG A 50 -3.81 -4.23 6.89
C ARG A 50 -3.54 -5.01 5.58
N GLU A 51 -4.35 -4.80 4.54
CA GLU A 51 -4.12 -5.37 3.21
C GLU A 51 -2.77 -4.94 2.63
N MET A 52 -2.45 -3.64 2.70
CA MET A 52 -1.15 -3.11 2.28
C MET A 52 0.00 -3.79 3.02
N ILE A 53 -0.08 -3.90 4.35
CA ILE A 53 0.97 -4.52 5.18
C ILE A 53 1.24 -5.97 4.73
N GLU A 54 0.19 -6.77 4.50
CA GLU A 54 0.36 -8.14 4.00
C GLU A 54 1.01 -8.19 2.61
N LYS A 55 0.64 -7.27 1.70
CA LYS A 55 1.28 -7.18 0.38
C LYS A 55 2.77 -6.84 0.48
N VAL A 56 3.14 -5.92 1.38
CA VAL A 56 4.55 -5.54 1.61
C VAL A 56 5.35 -6.71 2.21
N ILE A 57 4.78 -7.43 3.19
CA ILE A 57 5.42 -8.61 3.77
C ILE A 57 5.68 -9.67 2.70
N ARG A 58 4.69 -9.93 1.84
CA ARG A 58 4.82 -10.87 0.72
C ARG A 58 5.85 -10.41 -0.32
N SER A 59 5.85 -9.14 -0.70
CA SER A 59 6.83 -8.61 -1.66
C SER A 59 8.26 -8.70 -1.15
N ASN A 60 8.44 -8.65 0.17
CA ASN A 60 9.74 -8.76 0.82
C ASN A 60 10.15 -10.22 1.08
N GLY A 61 9.29 -11.21 0.80
CA GLY A 61 9.56 -12.61 1.07
C GLY A 61 9.59 -12.96 2.57
N GLU A 62 8.95 -12.16 3.42
CA GLU A 62 8.96 -12.33 4.88
C GLU A 62 7.71 -13.05 5.43
N GLU A 63 6.88 -13.62 4.56
CA GLU A 63 5.58 -14.18 4.95
C GLU A 63 5.70 -15.35 5.95
N GLU A 64 6.64 -16.28 5.74
CA GLU A 64 6.88 -17.41 6.65
C GLU A 64 7.24 -16.92 8.06
N LYS A 65 8.25 -16.05 8.15
CA LYS A 65 8.70 -15.42 9.40
C LYS A 65 7.59 -14.64 10.11
N PHE A 66 6.68 -14.01 9.37
CA PHE A 66 5.54 -13.31 9.93
C PHE A 66 4.49 -14.27 10.51
N LEU A 67 4.20 -15.37 9.81
CA LEU A 67 3.24 -16.39 10.24
C LEU A 67 3.72 -17.16 11.49
N ASP A 68 5.02 -17.45 11.58
CA ASP A 68 5.65 -18.15 12.72
C ASP A 68 5.47 -17.45 14.08
N GLN A 69 5.09 -16.17 14.09
CA GLN A 69 4.82 -15.44 15.34
C GLN A 69 3.49 -15.85 15.98
N TRP A 70 2.60 -16.50 15.24
CA TRP A 70 1.22 -16.75 15.64
C TRP A 70 0.77 -18.20 15.49
N LEU A 71 1.31 -18.92 14.51
CA LEU A 71 1.01 -20.33 14.21
C LEU A 71 2.02 -21.27 14.88
#